data_AF-A0A820DNT5-F1
#
_entry.id   AF-A0A820DNT5-F1
#
_cell.length_a   1.000
_cell.length_b   1.000
_cell.length_c   1.000
_cell.angle_alpha   90.00
_cell.angle_beta   90.00
_cell.angle_gamma   90.00
#
_symmetry.space_group_name_H-M   'P 1'
#
loop_
_entity.id
_entity.type
_entity.pdbx_description
1 polymer ?
#
loop_
_entity_poly.entity_id
_entity_poly.type
_entity_poly.pdbx_seq_one_letter_code
_entity_poly.pdbx_strand_id
1 'polypeptide(L)'
;MSCAGLGAGLIMPVIDLHSWNDGAAQSMFGTTCRSSLKGRLSSFEWKWDARFSCDNYPFVGQATRQGKSSAIEAAFVDWMNQANNAGLFSSSAEIGKK
;
A
#
# COMPACT_ATOMS: atom_id res chain seq x y z
N MET A 1 -23.89 12.75 -8.14
CA MET A 1 -22.69 11.93 -8.44
C MET A 1 -21.72 12.09 -7.27
N SER A 2 -21.83 11.24 -6.26
CA SER A 2 -20.85 11.17 -5.16
C SER A 2 -20.29 9.76 -5.13
N CYS A 3 -19.14 9.56 -5.77
CA CYS A 3 -18.28 8.42 -5.48
C CYS A 3 -17.56 8.69 -4.16
N ALA A 4 -18.31 8.73 -3.07
CA ALA A 4 -17.79 8.82 -1.70
C ALA A 4 -18.21 7.52 -1.00
N GLY A 5 -17.43 6.47 -1.21
CA GLY A 5 -17.77 5.14 -0.75
C GLY A 5 -16.66 4.12 -0.97
N LEU A 6 -15.40 4.52 -0.84
CA LEU A 6 -14.36 3.56 -0.45
C LEU A 6 -14.46 3.47 1.07
N GLY A 7 -15.02 2.35 1.54
CA GLY A 7 -15.43 2.11 2.91
C GLY A 7 -14.35 2.49 3.93
N ALA A 8 -14.78 3.21 4.95
CA ALA A 8 -14.03 3.67 6.11
C ALA A 8 -13.62 2.53 7.08
N GLY A 9 -13.03 1.45 6.56
CA GLY A 9 -12.69 0.24 7.34
C GLY A 9 -11.23 -0.22 7.27
N LEU A 10 -10.40 0.34 6.39
CA LEU A 10 -8.99 -0.10 6.20
C LEU A 10 -7.96 1.02 6.38
N ILE A 11 -8.38 2.15 6.94
CA ILE A 11 -7.47 3.26 7.23
C ILE A 11 -6.82 3.02 8.59
N MET A 12 -5.78 2.18 8.62
CA MET A 12 -4.62 2.34 9.52
C MET A 12 -3.54 1.31 9.12
N PRO A 13 -2.28 1.71 8.86
CA PRO A 13 -1.63 2.93 9.31
C PRO A 13 -0.89 3.68 8.18
N VAL A 14 -1.58 4.60 7.50
CA VAL A 14 -0.89 5.60 6.65
C VAL A 14 0.06 6.47 7.51
N ILE A 15 -0.26 6.63 8.80
CA ILE A 15 0.56 7.37 9.78
C ILE A 15 1.88 6.62 10.07
N ASP A 16 1.86 5.29 10.12
CA ASP A 16 3.08 4.50 10.33
C ASP A 16 3.86 4.34 9.02
N LEU A 17 3.22 4.53 7.85
CA LEU A 17 3.93 4.49 6.56
C LEU A 17 5.02 5.58 6.42
N HIS A 18 4.93 6.67 7.19
CA HIS A 18 6.00 7.66 7.29
C HIS A 18 7.26 7.13 8.01
N SER A 19 7.13 6.08 8.84
CA SER A 19 8.24 5.38 9.48
C SER A 19 8.87 4.32 8.58
N TRP A 20 8.19 3.98 7.47
CA TRP A 20 8.64 2.94 6.57
C TRP A 20 9.86 3.45 5.80
N ASN A 21 11.00 2.86 6.12
CA ASN A 21 12.26 3.09 5.42
C ASN A 21 12.56 1.90 4.50
N ASP A 22 13.60 2.03 3.68
CA ASP A 22 14.07 0.90 2.88
C ASP A 22 14.38 -0.30 3.80
N GLY A 23 13.79 -1.45 3.49
CA GLY A 23 13.92 -2.67 4.30
C GLY A 23 13.07 -2.72 5.56
N ALA A 24 12.16 -1.75 5.79
CA ALA A 24 11.25 -1.81 6.93
C ALA A 24 10.34 -3.04 6.82
N ALA A 25 10.26 -3.79 7.91
CA ALA A 25 9.39 -4.95 8.06
C ALA A 25 8.41 -4.70 9.21
N GLN A 26 7.12 -4.87 8.96
CA GLN A 26 6.06 -4.64 9.93
C GLN A 26 5.05 -5.79 9.87
N SER A 27 4.51 -6.16 11.04
CA SER A 27 3.47 -7.17 11.11
C SER A 27 2.12 -6.53 10.80
N MET A 28 1.53 -6.88 9.67
CA MET A 28 0.21 -6.39 9.22
C MET A 28 -0.59 -7.55 8.63
N PHE A 29 -1.91 -7.51 8.78
CA PHE A 29 -2.80 -8.55 8.22
C PHE A 29 -2.42 -9.99 8.65
N GLY A 30 -1.88 -10.14 9.87
CA GLY A 30 -1.43 -11.45 10.40
C GLY A 30 -0.18 -12.02 9.72
N THR A 31 0.58 -11.22 8.97
CA THR A 31 1.82 -11.63 8.31
C THR A 31 2.88 -10.53 8.35
N THR A 32 4.12 -10.85 7.99
CA THR A 32 5.17 -9.84 7.85
C THR A 32 5.07 -9.18 6.49
N CYS A 33 4.90 -7.88 6.48
CA CYS A 33 4.95 -7.03 5.30
C CYS A 33 6.27 -6.26 5.28
N ARG A 34 6.87 -6.13 4.10
CA ARG A 34 8.13 -5.41 3.88
C ARG A 34 7.96 -4.33 2.83
N SER A 35 8.62 -3.20 3.06
CA SER A 35 8.83 -2.18 2.02
C SER A 35 10.27 -2.10 1.59
N SER A 36 10.48 -1.86 0.30
CA SER A 36 11.76 -1.53 -0.30
C SER A 36 11.66 -0.19 -1.01
N LEU A 37 12.73 0.59 -0.95
CA LEU A 37 12.86 1.89 -1.58
C LEU A 37 14.19 1.95 -2.31
N LYS A 38 14.13 2.23 -3.60
CA LYS A 38 15.31 2.44 -4.43
C LYS A 38 15.29 3.84 -5.01
N GLY A 39 16.28 4.64 -4.63
CA GLY A 39 16.53 5.93 -5.26
C GLY A 39 17.18 5.73 -6.63
N ARG A 40 16.67 6.41 -7.66
CA ARG A 40 17.32 6.49 -8.97
C ARG A 40 17.26 7.91 -9.50
N LEU A 41 18.33 8.30 -10.19
CA LEU A 41 18.34 9.51 -11.01
C LEU A 41 17.81 9.13 -12.40
N SER A 42 16.73 9.77 -12.84
CA SER A 42 16.15 9.58 -14.17
C SER A 42 15.95 10.94 -14.81
N SER A 43 16.60 11.19 -15.94
CA SER A 43 16.46 12.45 -16.71
C SER A 43 16.66 13.71 -15.86
N PHE A 44 17.73 13.75 -15.05
CA PHE A 44 18.05 14.84 -14.11
C PHE A 44 17.06 15.03 -12.95
N GLU A 45 16.08 14.14 -12.80
CA GLU A 45 15.16 14.14 -11.65
C GLU A 45 15.48 12.97 -10.71
N TRP A 46 15.49 13.25 -9.41
CA TRP A 46 15.56 12.20 -8.40
C TRP A 46 14.19 11.55 -8.22
N LYS A 47 14.13 10.23 -8.36
CA LYS A 47 12.91 9.43 -8.20
C LYS A 47 13.16 8.29 -7.21
N TRP A 48 12.12 7.95 -6.47
CA TRP A 48 12.08 6.81 -5.57
C TRP A 48 11.13 5.77 -6.16
N ASP A 49 11.67 4.60 -6.45
CA ASP A 49 10.88 3.40 -6.75
C ASP A 49 10.62 2.68 -5.42
N ALA A 50 9.36 2.63 -5.00
CA ALA A 50 8.92 1.91 -3.81
C ALA A 50 8.25 0.60 -4.19
N ARG A 51 8.46 -0.43 -3.36
CA ARG A 51 7.78 -1.72 -3.46
C ARG A 51 7.24 -2.11 -2.08
N PHE A 52 6.06 -2.70 -2.05
CA PHE A 52 5.40 -3.21 -0.86
C PHE A 52 4.97 -4.65 -1.10
N SER A 53 5.30 -5.56 -0.19
CA SER A 53 4.95 -6.99 -0.30
C SER A 53 4.74 -7.60 1.07
N CYS A 54 3.92 -8.65 1.17
CA CYS A 54 3.69 -9.37 2.41
C CYS A 54 3.90 -10.88 2.19
N ASP A 55 4.54 -11.56 3.14
CA ASP A 55 5.04 -12.94 2.97
C ASP A 55 3.93 -13.95 2.59
N ASN A 56 2.71 -13.76 3.09
CA ASN A 56 1.57 -14.66 2.84
C ASN A 56 0.68 -14.24 1.65
N TYR A 57 1.05 -13.19 0.91
CA TYR A 57 0.23 -12.65 -0.17
C TYR A 57 1.03 -12.57 -1.47
N PRO A 58 0.48 -13.06 -2.60
CA PRO A 58 1.19 -13.06 -3.89
C PRO A 58 1.22 -11.67 -4.57
N PHE A 59 0.70 -10.63 -3.90
CA PHE A 59 0.60 -9.27 -4.45
C PHE A 59 1.82 -8.45 -4.06
N VAL A 60 2.27 -7.62 -5.01
CA VAL A 60 3.37 -6.68 -4.78
C VAL A 60 2.93 -5.33 -5.32
N GLY A 61 2.72 -4.38 -4.41
CA GLY A 61 2.42 -3.00 -4.78
C GLY A 61 3.68 -2.26 -5.17
N GLN A 62 3.61 -1.45 -6.23
CA GLN A 62 4.78 -0.74 -6.74
C GLN A 62 4.41 0.68 -7.18
N ALA A 63 5.28 1.63 -6.89
CA ALA A 63 5.09 2.99 -7.37
C ALA A 63 6.42 3.75 -7.50
N THR A 64 6.48 4.66 -8.47
CA THR A 64 7.59 5.61 -8.63
C THR A 64 7.09 7.03 -8.39
N ARG A 65 7.73 7.75 -7.47
CA ARG A 65 7.43 9.16 -7.16
C ARG A 65 8.72 9.94 -6.86
N GLN A 66 8.67 11.27 -6.93
CA GLN A 66 9.81 12.14 -6.55
C GLN A 66 10.03 12.18 -5.03
N GLY A 67 8.97 12.03 -4.23
CA GLY A 67 9.03 11.98 -2.77
C GLY A 67 9.20 10.55 -2.25
N LYS A 68 10.01 10.39 -1.21
CA LYS A 68 10.23 9.08 -0.56
C LYS A 68 8.92 8.55 0.03
N SER A 69 8.28 9.32 0.93
CA SER A 69 7.03 8.92 1.58
C SER A 69 5.91 8.69 0.57
N SER A 70 5.76 9.58 -0.43
CA SER A 70 4.72 9.44 -1.44
C SER A 70 4.91 8.24 -2.36
N ALA A 71 6.15 7.79 -2.58
CA ALA A 71 6.40 6.53 -3.29
C ALA A 71 5.90 5.33 -2.48
N ILE A 72 6.20 5.28 -1.17
CA ILE A 72 5.74 4.17 -0.30
C ILE A 72 4.22 4.18 -0.19
N GLU A 73 3.60 5.34 0.02
CA GLU A 73 2.14 5.48 0.08
C GLU A 73 1.48 4.97 -1.19
N ALA A 74 2.00 5.37 -2.35
CA ALA A 74 1.48 4.91 -3.62
C ALA A 74 1.68 3.39 -3.82
N ALA A 75 2.82 2.84 -3.39
CA ALA A 75 3.08 1.40 -3.48
C ALA A 75 2.17 0.60 -2.53
N PHE A 76 1.90 1.10 -1.31
CA PHE A 76 0.95 0.50 -0.39
C PHE A 76 -0.48 0.53 -0.94
N VAL A 77 -0.92 1.67 -1.47
CA VAL A 77 -2.24 1.81 -2.11
C VAL A 77 -2.38 0.87 -3.30
N ASP A 78 -1.34 0.73 -4.13
CA ASP A 78 -1.33 -0.23 -5.23
C ASP A 78 -1.45 -1.68 -4.72
N TRP A 79 -0.73 -2.05 -3.66
CA TRP A 79 -0.88 -3.36 -3.02
C TRP A 79 -2.30 -3.59 -2.50
N MET A 80 -2.88 -2.59 -1.82
CA MET A 80 -4.25 -2.65 -1.29
C MET A 80 -5.29 -2.82 -2.41
N ASN A 81 -5.09 -2.16 -3.55
CA ASN A 81 -5.95 -2.32 -4.72
C ASN A 81 -5.85 -3.74 -5.30
N GLN A 82 -4.64 -4.29 -5.42
CA GLN A 82 -4.43 -5.68 -5.84
C GLN A 82 -5.09 -6.67 -4.88
N ALA A 83 -4.88 -6.47 -3.57
CA ALA A 83 -5.48 -7.27 -2.51
C ALA A 83 -7.01 -7.21 -2.53
N ASN A 84 -7.59 -6.02 -2.73
CA ASN A 84 -9.03 -5.84 -2.88
C ASN A 84 -9.58 -6.56 -4.11
N ASN A 85 -8.92 -6.40 -5.26
CA ASN A 85 -9.31 -7.07 -6.51
C ASN A 85 -9.21 -8.60 -6.40
N ALA A 86 -8.27 -9.10 -5.59
CA ALA A 86 -8.15 -10.51 -5.28
C ALA A 86 -9.15 -11.01 -4.21
N GLY A 87 -9.98 -10.12 -3.67
CA GLY A 87 -11.01 -10.45 -2.71
C GLY A 87 -10.55 -10.55 -1.25
N LEU A 88 -9.32 -10.13 -0.92
CA LEU A 88 -8.82 -10.15 0.46
C LEU A 88 -9.63 -9.27 1.42
N PHE A 89 -10.26 -8.22 0.90
CA PHE A 89 -11.08 -7.28 1.65
C PHE A 89 -12.58 -7.37 1.32
N SER A 90 -12.97 -8.38 0.55
CA SER A 90 -14.38 -8.65 0.19
C SER A 90 -15.13 -9.26 1.37
N SER A 91 -15.31 -8.47 2.43
CA SER A 91 -16.14 -8.79 3.60
C SER A 91 -16.58 -7.50 4.29
N SER A 92 -17.35 -6.67 3.59
CA SER A 92 -18.12 -5.56 4.22
C SER A 92 -19.40 -5.17 3.48
N ALA A 93 -19.76 -5.80 2.35
CA ALA A 93 -20.94 -5.41 1.57
C ALA A 93 -22.26 -6.09 1.99
N GLU A 94 -22.26 -7.04 2.93
CA GLU A 94 -23.46 -7.83 3.27
C GLU A 94 -24.00 -7.64 4.70
N ILE A 95 -23.53 -6.66 5.48
CA ILE A 95 -24.12 -6.33 6.79
C ILE A 95 -24.85 -5.00 6.67
N GLY A 96 -26.01 -5.01 6.02
CA GLY A 96 -26.83 -3.80 5.85
C GLY A 96 -28.24 -4.04 5.30
N LYS A 97 -28.76 -5.26 5.38
CA LYS A 97 -30.18 -5.55 5.14
C LYS A 97 -30.71 -6.44 6.28
N LYS A 98 -31.10 -5.81 7.38
CA LYS A 98 -32.17 -6.31 8.25
C LYS A 98 -33.07 -5.15 8.60
#